data_AF-A0A9D2FWA0-F1
#
_entry.id   AF-A0A9D2FWA0-F1
#
_cell.length_a   1.000
_cell.length_b   1.000
_cell.length_c   1.000
_cell.angle_alpha   90.00
_cell.angle_beta   90.00
_cell.angle_gamma   90.00
#
_symmetry.space_group_name_H-M   'P 1'
#
loop_
_entity.id
_entity.type
_entity.pdbx_description
1 polymer ?
#
loop_
_entity_poly.entity_id
_entity_poly.type
_entity_poly.pdbx_seq_one_letter_code
_entity_poly.pdbx_strand_id
1 'polypeptide(L)'
;MNNLTERAFAKALKDIMQDKSFDKVTVTELVKKLNVNRQTFYYHFNDLYDLLERIYIMDGDTILNQAANSGTWQEELLAIFHYIQDNRQFVCNTY
;
A
#
# COMPACT_ATOMS: atom_id res chain seq x y z
N MET A 1 11.93 -3.12 -13.56
CA MET A 1 10.50 -3.11 -13.19
C MET A 1 10.03 -1.66 -13.08
N ASN A 2 8.91 -1.31 -13.70
CA ASN A 2 8.46 0.07 -13.77
C ASN A 2 7.75 0.47 -12.46
N ASN A 3 8.53 0.89 -11.47
CA ASN A 3 8.07 1.29 -10.12
C ASN A 3 6.89 2.29 -10.13
N LEU A 4 6.71 3.03 -11.23
CA LEU A 4 5.61 3.97 -11.40
C LEU A 4 4.23 3.28 -11.42
N THR A 5 4.09 2.16 -12.13
CA THR A 5 2.80 1.47 -12.24
C THR A 5 2.42 0.78 -10.93
N GLU A 6 3.39 0.12 -10.28
CA GLU A 6 3.18 -0.48 -8.94
C GLU A 6 2.75 0.58 -7.92
N ARG A 7 3.42 1.74 -7.91
CA ARG A 7 3.04 2.89 -7.05
C ARG A 7 1.66 3.44 -7.37
N ALA A 8 1.26 3.46 -8.65
CA ALA A 8 -0.08 3.90 -9.04
C ALA A 8 -1.16 2.95 -8.52
N PHE A 9 -0.94 1.63 -8.61
CA PHE A 9 -1.82 0.62 -8.02
C PHE A 9 -1.87 0.72 -6.49
N ALA A 10 -0.72 0.89 -5.84
CA ALA A 10 -0.64 1.10 -4.39
C ALA A 10 -1.49 2.30 -3.94
N LYS A 11 -1.33 3.45 -4.62
CA LYS A 11 -2.12 4.64 -4.35
C LYS A 11 -3.61 4.41 -4.59
N ALA A 12 -3.97 3.79 -5.72
CA ALA A 12 -5.37 3.51 -6.03
C ALA A 12 -6.04 2.62 -4.98
N LEU A 13 -5.33 1.61 -4.46
CA LEU A 13 -5.84 0.74 -3.39
C LEU A 13 -6.00 1.52 -2.07
N LYS A 14 -4.99 2.30 -1.66
CA LYS A 14 -5.07 3.14 -0.44
C LYS A 14 -6.23 4.13 -0.49
N ASP A 15 -6.47 4.75 -1.66
CA ASP A 15 -7.57 5.69 -1.85
C ASP A 15 -8.94 4.98 -1.75
N ILE A 16 -9.11 3.83 -2.40
CA ILE A 16 -10.39 3.07 -2.36
C ILE A 16 -10.66 2.59 -0.93
N MET A 17 -9.61 2.17 -0.22
CA MET A 17 -9.69 1.71 1.16
C MET A 17 -9.88 2.85 2.18
N GLN A 18 -10.02 4.11 1.75
CA GLN A 18 -10.53 5.15 2.66
C GLN A 18 -12.02 4.94 2.94
N ASP A 19 -12.77 4.48 1.94
CA ASP A 19 -14.24 4.44 1.98
C ASP A 19 -14.80 3.05 2.33
N LYS A 20 -14.00 1.98 2.20
CA LYS A 20 -14.46 0.60 2.45
C LYS A 20 -13.34 -0.37 2.82
N SER A 21 -13.75 -1.49 3.40
CA SER A 21 -12.87 -2.61 3.76
C SER A 21 -12.29 -3.33 2.54
N PHE A 22 -11.11 -3.92 2.72
CA PHE A 22 -10.33 -4.59 1.69
C PHE A 22 -11.09 -5.74 1.00
N ASP A 23 -11.89 -6.51 1.76
CA ASP A 23 -12.70 -7.62 1.25
C ASP A 23 -13.77 -7.18 0.22
N LYS A 24 -14.10 -5.88 0.18
CA LYS A 24 -15.03 -5.29 -0.79
C LYS A 24 -14.35 -4.66 -2.00
N VAL A 25 -13.02 -4.64 -2.04
CA VAL A 25 -12.26 -4.08 -3.18
C VAL A 25 -12.18 -5.12 -4.29
N THR A 26 -12.18 -4.66 -5.55
CA THR A 26 -12.03 -5.54 -6.71
C THR A 26 -10.95 -5.05 -7.66
N VAL A 27 -10.30 -5.98 -8.37
CA VAL A 27 -9.34 -5.65 -9.44
C VAL A 27 -9.99 -4.75 -10.50
N THR A 28 -11.26 -4.99 -10.84
CA THR A 28 -12.01 -4.18 -11.82
C THR A 28 -12.09 -2.71 -11.40
N GLU A 29 -12.27 -2.44 -10.11
CA GLU A 29 -12.34 -1.08 -9.60
C GLU A 29 -11.00 -0.36 -9.67
N LEU A 30 -9.92 -1.05 -9.29
CA LEU A 30 -8.55 -0.51 -9.39
C LEU A 30 -8.20 -0.13 -10.84
N VAL A 31 -8.42 -1.04 -11.78
CA VAL A 31 -8.05 -0.79 -13.19
C VAL A 31 -8.93 0.27 -13.83
N LYS A 32 -10.21 0.39 -13.41
CA LYS A 32 -11.08 1.50 -13.80
C LYS A 32 -10.56 2.84 -13.25
N LYS A 33 -10.18 2.90 -11.98
CA LYS A 33 -9.64 4.11 -11.34
C LYS A 33 -8.36 4.60 -12.03
N LEU A 34 -7.53 3.69 -12.52
CA LEU A 34 -6.27 3.99 -13.20
C LEU A 34 -6.40 4.10 -14.73
N ASN A 35 -7.58 3.84 -15.30
CA ASN A 35 -7.82 3.76 -16.74
C ASN A 35 -6.86 2.82 -17.47
N VAL A 36 -6.66 1.63 -16.91
CA VAL A 36 -5.84 0.54 -17.47
C VAL A 36 -6.66 -0.73 -17.64
N ASN A 37 -6.10 -1.74 -18.32
CA ASN A 37 -6.76 -3.03 -18.46
C ASN A 37 -6.37 -3.99 -17.30
N ARG A 38 -7.13 -5.08 -17.15
CA ARG A 38 -6.85 -6.11 -16.14
C ARG A 38 -5.51 -6.82 -16.36
N GLN A 39 -5.05 -6.96 -17.60
CA GLN A 39 -3.75 -7.58 -17.88
C GLN A 39 -2.60 -6.74 -17.31
N THR A 40 -2.72 -5.42 -17.28
CA THR A 40 -1.75 -4.53 -16.63
C THR A 40 -1.66 -4.81 -15.14
N PHE A 41 -2.78 -5.04 -14.46
CA PHE A 41 -2.76 -5.45 -13.05
C PHE A 41 -2.05 -6.80 -12.89
N TYR A 42 -2.48 -7.82 -13.65
CA TYR A 42 -1.94 -9.18 -13.53
C TYR A 42 -0.49 -9.34 -14.02
N TYR A 43 0.05 -8.35 -14.74
CA TYR A 43 1.47 -8.27 -15.05
C TYR A 43 2.31 -7.94 -13.82
N HIS A 44 1.75 -7.21 -12.86
CA HIS A 44 2.44 -6.76 -11.65
C HIS A 44 2.08 -7.57 -10.40
N PHE A 45 0.84 -8.06 -10.30
CA PHE A 45 0.31 -8.69 -9.09
C PHE A 45 -0.54 -9.91 -9.43
N ASN A 46 -0.41 -10.97 -8.65
CA ASN A 46 -1.22 -12.17 -8.81
C ASN A 46 -2.68 -11.94 -8.40
N ASP A 47 -2.89 -11.20 -7.32
CA ASP A 47 -4.19 -10.82 -6.79
C ASP A 47 -4.11 -9.55 -5.92
N LEU A 48 -5.21 -9.21 -5.23
CA LEU A 48 -5.27 -8.04 -4.36
C LEU A 48 -4.41 -8.19 -3.09
N TYR A 49 -4.21 -9.40 -2.59
CA TYR A 49 -3.40 -9.65 -1.40
C TYR A 49 -1.92 -9.44 -1.71
N ASP A 50 -1.47 -9.86 -2.89
CA ASP A 50 -0.11 -9.60 -3.40
C ASP A 50 0.16 -8.09 -3.51
N LEU A 51 -0.80 -7.33 -4.05
CA LEU A 51 -0.72 -5.86 -4.06
C LEU A 51 -0.67 -5.28 -2.63
N LEU A 52 -1.50 -5.78 -1.72
CA LEU A 52 -1.56 -5.31 -0.34
C LEU A 52 -0.24 -5.57 0.41
N GLU A 53 0.31 -6.78 0.30
CA GLU A 53 1.61 -7.15 0.85
C GLU A 53 2.71 -6.25 0.29
N ARG A 54 2.69 -6.03 -1.04
CA ARG A 54 3.65 -5.14 -1.68
C ARG A 54 3.61 -3.71 -1.12
N ILE A 55 2.41 -3.19 -0.83
CA ILE A 55 2.25 -1.87 -0.20
C ILE A 55 2.95 -1.84 1.15
N TYR A 56 2.66 -2.81 2.03
CA TYR A 56 3.25 -2.85 3.37
C TYR A 56 4.77 -3.00 3.35
N ILE A 57 5.32 -3.79 2.42
CA ILE A 57 6.77 -3.90 2.24
C ILE A 57 7.35 -2.55 1.82
N MET A 58 6.76 -1.89 0.83
CA MET A 58 7.25 -0.59 0.33
C MET A 58 7.17 0.52 1.38
N ASP A 59 6.08 0.57 2.14
CA ASP A 59 5.93 1.53 3.22
C ASP A 59 6.90 1.24 4.37
N GLY A 60 7.03 -0.04 4.76
CA GLY A 60 7.99 -0.50 5.76
C GLY A 60 9.43 -0.15 5.41
N ASP A 61 9.85 -0.44 4.18
CA ASP A 61 11.18 -0.05 3.67
C ASP A 61 11.37 1.46 3.75
N THR A 62 10.35 2.26 3.42
CA THR A 62 10.44 3.72 3.48
C THR A 62 10.63 4.21 4.92
N ILE A 63 9.85 3.67 5.85
CA ILE A 63 9.89 4.02 7.28
C ILE A 63 11.26 3.65 7.88
N LEU A 64 11.71 2.41 7.64
CA LEU A 64 12.97 1.90 8.19
C LEU A 64 14.18 2.65 7.61
N ASN A 65 14.18 2.97 6.31
CA ASN A 65 15.26 3.76 5.71
C ASN A 65 15.31 5.21 6.23
N GLN A 66 14.17 5.78 6.61
CA GLN A 66 14.13 7.11 7.23
C GLN A 66 14.64 7.05 8.68
N ALA A 67 14.19 6.06 9.44
CA ALA A 67 14.52 5.88 10.86
C ALA A 67 15.94 5.34 11.11
N ALA A 68 16.54 4.61 10.16
CA ALA A 68 17.93 4.16 10.26
C ALA A 68 18.94 5.32 10.41
N ASN A 69 18.53 6.57 10.11
CA ASN A 69 19.34 7.77 10.30
C ASN A 69 19.20 8.39 11.71
N SER A 70 18.24 7.96 12.53
CA SER A 70 17.97 8.56 13.85
C SER A 70 18.66 7.82 15.01
N GLY A 71 18.92 6.52 14.85
CA GLY A 71 19.95 5.79 15.62
C GLY A 71 19.48 4.89 16.76
N THR A 72 18.17 4.79 17.05
CA THR A 72 17.64 3.88 18.08
C THR A 72 16.39 3.10 17.63
N TRP A 73 16.22 1.87 18.14
CA TRP A 73 15.05 1.03 17.84
C TRP A 73 13.73 1.64 18.35
N GLN A 74 13.78 2.48 19.39
CA GLN A 74 12.61 3.19 19.89
C GLN A 74 12.08 4.22 18.88
N GLU A 75 12.98 4.90 18.16
CA GLU A 75 12.60 5.84 17.10
C GLU A 75 12.08 5.12 15.87
N GLU A 76 12.67 3.97 15.51
CA GLU A 76 12.15 3.08 14.47
C GLU A 76 10.72 2.62 14.81
N LEU A 77 10.49 2.20 16.05
CA LEU A 77 9.16 1.80 16.52
C LEU A 77 8.19 2.99 16.53
N LEU A 78 8.63 4.17 16.95
CA LEU A 78 7.82 5.38 16.93
C LEU A 78 7.43 5.77 15.49
N ALA A 79 8.34 5.62 14.53
CA ALA A 79 8.07 5.88 13.12
C ALA A 79 6.98 4.94 12.55
N ILE A 80 6.99 3.67 12.97
CA ILE A 80 5.90 2.72 12.65
C ILE A 80 4.57 3.19 13.24
N PHE A 81 4.54 3.65 14.50
CA PHE A 81 3.32 4.16 15.10
C PHE A 81 2.79 5.42 14.41
N HIS A 82 3.66 6.35 14.01
CA HIS A 82 3.27 7.50 13.20
C HIS A 82 2.69 7.07 11.86
N TYR A 83 3.31 6.12 11.16
CA TYR A 83 2.76 5.57 9.92
C TYR A 83 1.35 4.99 10.10
N ILE A 84 1.15 4.18 11.15
CA ILE A 84 -0.16 3.59 11.47
C ILE A 84 -1.18 4.68 11.78
N GLN A 85 -0.78 5.73 12.50
CA GLN A 85 -1.64 6.87 12.82
C GLN A 85 -2.04 7.65 11.56
N ASP A 86 -1.08 7.96 10.68
CA ASP A 86 -1.29 8.70 9.44
C ASP A 86 -2.12 7.91 8.41
N ASN A 87 -1.99 6.57 8.43
CA ASN A 87 -2.68 5.67 7.50
C ASN A 87 -3.79 4.87 8.20
N ARG A 88 -4.31 5.37 9.32
CA ARG A 88 -5.23 4.64 10.21
C ARG A 88 -6.38 3.98 9.46
N GLN A 89 -7.04 4.70 8.56
CA GLN A 89 -8.18 4.19 7.82
C GLN A 89 -7.80 3.01 6.92
N PHE A 90 -6.67 3.11 6.21
CA PHE A 90 -6.14 2.02 5.39
C PHE A 90 -5.80 0.80 6.23
N VAL A 91 -5.08 0.98 7.34
CA VAL A 91 -4.69 -0.11 8.25
C VAL A 91 -5.92 -0.78 8.89
N CYS A 92 -6.89 0.00 9.38
CA CYS A 92 -8.13 -0.54 9.96
C CYS A 92 -9.02 -1.24 8.93
N ASN A 93 -8.96 -0.86 7.66
CA ASN A 93 -9.78 -1.47 6.61
C ASN A 93 -9.13 -2.73 5.99
N THR A 94 -7.96 -3.13 6.46
CA THR A 94 -7.26 -4.33 6.00
C THR A 94 -7.92 -5.63 6.48
N TYR A 95 -8.51 -5.62 7.68
CA TYR A 95 -9.11 -6.78 8.35
C TYR A 95 -10.42 -6.42 9.06
#